data_AF-A0A847KHW2-F1
#
_entry.id   AF-A0A847KHW2-F1
#
_cell.length_a   1.000
_cell.length_b   1.000
_cell.length_c   1.000
_cell.angle_alpha   90.00
_cell.angle_beta   90.00
_cell.angle_gamma   90.00
#
_symmetry.space_group_name_H-M   'P 1'
#
loop_
_entity.id
_entity.type
_entity.pdbx_description
1 polymer ?
#
loop_
_entity_poly.entity_id
_entity_poly.type
_entity_poly.pdbx_seq_one_letter_code
_entity_poly.pdbx_strand_id
1 'polypeptide(L)'
;MARQLAAETADGGKVSKATVERILRDPDAMRELKKARPDLWKEFHETRQQIYDGHDRRLVEWIEGNVPEARGRRVEIESFGTKDGVDRDYRAGYVVTDAQGNRRFIELKKEAWAQKSMEIFAEETGGPADGQGARDWARDHQQLATDMYHGEASVDMADQATVWNEETRSWEKTQVTPNVLMVEAGHSTLLDPDGLGKTYETKVAESYHQGNVLDAYRQADKSLHTLECCREGYAMQGYGIKELPPKVQAGMEAIKDVQSGTLTPEQADARLRELDYTGGLPDFMERISAQFAAFKWVRKP
;
A
#
# COMPACT_ATOMS: atom_id res chain seq x y z
N MET A 1 -0.03 -18.59 -18.99
CA MET A 1 0.93 -18.59 -17.87
C MET A 1 0.70 -19.72 -16.87
N ALA A 2 -0.46 -19.80 -16.18
CA ALA A 2 -0.74 -20.84 -15.18
C ALA A 2 -0.58 -22.29 -15.69
N ARG A 3 -0.97 -22.57 -16.95
CA ARG A 3 -0.75 -23.88 -17.60
C ARG A 3 0.72 -24.18 -17.91
N GLN A 4 1.52 -23.16 -18.19
CA GLN A 4 2.96 -23.31 -18.45
C GLN A 4 3.71 -23.55 -17.14
N LEU A 5 3.35 -22.81 -16.08
CA LEU A 5 3.86 -23.03 -14.72
C LEU A 5 3.53 -24.42 -14.19
N ALA A 6 2.30 -24.87 -14.40
CA ALA A 6 1.88 -26.23 -14.07
C ALA A 6 2.69 -27.31 -14.79
N ALA A 7 3.19 -27.03 -16.00
CA ALA A 7 4.04 -27.94 -16.75
C ALA A 7 5.51 -27.88 -16.26
N GLU A 8 5.99 -26.70 -15.88
CA GLU A 8 7.35 -26.49 -15.34
C GLU A 8 7.53 -27.10 -13.92
N THR A 9 6.44 -27.31 -13.17
CA THR A 9 6.46 -27.85 -11.79
C THR A 9 5.82 -29.25 -11.66
N ALA A 10 5.42 -29.88 -12.77
CA ALA A 10 4.64 -31.12 -12.78
C ALA A 10 5.32 -32.32 -12.07
N ASP A 11 6.66 -32.32 -12.00
CA ASP A 11 7.45 -33.40 -11.40
C ASP A 11 7.90 -33.11 -9.95
N GLY A 12 7.16 -32.25 -9.22
CA GLY A 12 7.51 -31.89 -7.84
C GLY A 12 8.72 -30.96 -7.72
N GLY A 13 9.08 -30.29 -8.82
CA GLY A 13 10.13 -29.28 -8.86
C GLY A 13 9.66 -27.95 -8.28
N LYS A 14 10.49 -27.33 -7.42
CA LYS A 14 10.26 -25.97 -6.91
C LYS A 14 10.19 -24.96 -8.05
N VAL A 15 9.33 -23.96 -7.92
CA VAL A 15 9.31 -22.79 -8.81
C VAL A 15 10.71 -22.14 -8.82
N SER A 16 11.31 -21.96 -10.00
CA SER A 16 12.66 -21.38 -10.11
C SER A 16 12.68 -19.87 -9.86
N LYS A 17 13.83 -19.29 -9.48
CA LYS A 17 13.98 -17.83 -9.35
C LYS A 17 13.63 -17.08 -10.64
N ALA A 18 14.10 -17.55 -11.79
CA ALA A 18 13.78 -16.97 -13.10
C ALA A 18 12.28 -17.03 -13.42
N THR A 19 11.61 -18.11 -12.99
CA THR A 19 10.15 -18.23 -13.12
C THR A 19 9.44 -17.22 -12.22
N VAL A 20 9.91 -17.03 -10.97
CA VAL A 20 9.38 -16.04 -10.04
C VAL A 20 9.50 -14.62 -10.62
N GLU A 21 10.68 -14.24 -11.11
CA GLU A 21 10.95 -12.92 -11.69
C GLU A 21 10.04 -12.61 -12.88
N ARG A 22 9.83 -13.58 -13.78
CA ARG A 22 8.90 -13.42 -14.91
C ARG A 22 7.48 -13.16 -14.44
N ILE A 23 7.02 -13.86 -13.41
CA ILE A 23 5.67 -13.69 -12.85
C ILE A 23 5.52 -12.36 -12.12
N LEU A 24 6.56 -11.88 -11.42
CA LEU A 24 6.52 -10.61 -10.70
C LEU A 24 6.21 -9.40 -11.58
N ARG A 25 6.41 -9.52 -12.89
CA ARG A 25 6.08 -8.48 -13.88
C ARG A 25 4.62 -8.44 -14.29
N ASP A 26 3.83 -9.42 -13.87
CA ASP A 26 2.45 -9.60 -14.29
C ASP A 26 1.55 -9.80 -13.04
N PRO A 27 1.08 -8.69 -12.43
CA PRO A 27 0.19 -8.72 -11.29
C PRO A 27 -1.08 -9.55 -11.50
N ASP A 28 -1.60 -9.60 -12.73
CA ASP A 28 -2.80 -10.37 -13.06
C ASP A 28 -2.49 -11.86 -13.15
N ALA A 29 -1.36 -12.25 -13.73
CA ALA A 29 -0.90 -13.63 -13.67
C ALA A 29 -0.66 -14.10 -12.23
N MET A 30 -0.20 -13.22 -11.34
CA MET A 30 -0.05 -13.53 -9.91
C MET A 30 -1.38 -13.74 -9.21
N ARG A 31 -2.37 -12.87 -9.48
CA ARG A 31 -3.73 -13.02 -8.94
C ARG A 31 -4.37 -14.31 -9.44
N GLU A 32 -4.23 -14.61 -10.73
CA GLU A 32 -4.73 -15.86 -11.32
C GLU A 32 -4.00 -17.09 -10.78
N LEU A 33 -2.68 -17.03 -10.57
CA LEU A 33 -1.92 -18.11 -9.93
C LEU A 33 -2.43 -18.38 -8.51
N LYS A 34 -2.58 -17.31 -7.71
CA LYS A 34 -3.10 -17.38 -6.34
C LYS A 34 -4.49 -18.00 -6.28
N LYS A 35 -5.36 -17.68 -7.24
CA LYS A 35 -6.74 -18.18 -7.31
C LYS A 35 -6.83 -19.61 -7.85
N ALA A 36 -6.15 -19.90 -8.95
CA ALA A 36 -6.32 -21.15 -9.69
C ALA A 36 -5.43 -22.29 -9.18
N ARG A 37 -4.28 -21.98 -8.56
CA ARG A 37 -3.25 -22.94 -8.13
C ARG A 37 -2.61 -22.53 -6.79
N PRO A 38 -3.35 -22.65 -5.67
CA PRO A 38 -2.86 -22.25 -4.35
C PRO A 38 -1.63 -23.06 -3.88
N ASP A 39 -1.48 -24.29 -4.38
CA ASP A 39 -0.31 -25.14 -4.19
C ASP A 39 0.95 -24.51 -4.80
N LEU A 40 0.88 -24.12 -6.07
CA LEU A 40 2.00 -23.46 -6.76
C LEU A 40 2.23 -22.04 -6.25
N TRP A 41 1.18 -21.36 -5.80
CA TRP A 41 1.30 -20.05 -5.16
C TRP A 41 2.19 -20.11 -3.92
N LYS A 42 2.05 -21.17 -3.10
CA LYS A 42 2.89 -21.36 -1.92
C LYS A 42 4.37 -21.54 -2.30
N GLU A 43 4.68 -22.39 -3.27
CA GLU A 43 6.06 -22.62 -3.72
C GLU A 43 6.69 -21.39 -4.39
N PHE A 44 5.89 -20.66 -5.19
CA PHE A 44 6.26 -19.36 -5.74
C PHE A 44 6.61 -18.40 -4.61
N HIS A 45 5.78 -18.31 -3.57
CA HIS A 45 5.99 -17.41 -2.45
C HIS A 45 7.22 -17.78 -1.62
N GLU A 46 7.46 -19.07 -1.35
CA GLU A 46 8.68 -19.55 -0.67
C GLU A 46 9.95 -19.16 -1.43
N THR A 47 9.95 -19.30 -2.76
CA THR A 47 11.11 -18.94 -3.60
C THR A 47 11.28 -17.42 -3.66
N ARG A 48 10.18 -16.68 -3.76
CA ARG A 48 10.18 -15.21 -3.73
C ARG A 48 10.74 -14.69 -2.40
N GLN A 49 10.36 -15.30 -1.28
CA GLN A 49 10.85 -14.90 0.04
C GLN A 49 12.37 -15.06 0.15
N GLN A 50 12.97 -16.10 -0.46
CA GLN A 50 14.43 -16.25 -0.47
C GLN A 50 15.14 -15.11 -1.21
N ILE A 51 14.52 -14.56 -2.27
CA ILE A 51 15.06 -13.38 -2.97
C ILE A 51 14.97 -12.17 -2.04
N TYR A 52 13.85 -11.99 -1.35
CA TYR A 52 13.66 -10.89 -0.40
C TYR A 52 14.61 -10.98 0.80
N ASP A 53 14.82 -12.15 1.37
CA ASP A 53 15.76 -12.34 2.48
C ASP A 53 17.21 -12.03 2.07
N GLY A 54 17.60 -12.41 0.85
CA GLY A 54 18.90 -12.07 0.27
C GLY A 54 19.09 -10.57 0.10
N HIS A 55 18.09 -9.91 -0.49
CA HIS A 55 18.05 -8.46 -0.61
C HIS A 55 18.12 -7.75 0.75
N ASP A 56 17.28 -8.14 1.70
CA ASP A 56 17.13 -7.47 2.99
C ASP A 56 18.40 -7.56 3.82
N ARG A 57 19.04 -8.74 3.84
CA ARG A 57 20.31 -8.92 4.54
C ARG A 57 21.38 -7.96 4.02
N ARG A 58 21.52 -7.85 2.69
CA ARG A 58 22.51 -6.96 2.07
C ARG A 58 22.18 -5.49 2.28
N LEU A 59 20.89 -5.15 2.27
CA LEU A 59 20.44 -3.78 2.52
C LEU A 59 20.69 -3.38 3.98
N VAL A 60 20.39 -4.25 4.94
CA VAL A 60 20.69 -4.05 6.38
C VAL A 60 22.18 -3.80 6.58
N GLU A 61 23.04 -4.69 6.07
CA GLU A 61 24.50 -4.54 6.15
C GLU A 61 24.97 -3.19 5.58
N TRP A 62 24.40 -2.77 4.45
CA TRP A 62 24.74 -1.48 3.86
C TRP A 62 24.26 -0.29 4.69
N ILE A 63 23.02 -0.32 5.19
CA ILE A 63 22.43 0.77 5.98
C ILE A 63 23.22 0.98 7.27
N GLU A 64 23.57 -0.09 7.98
CA GLU A 64 24.35 -0.02 9.24
C GLU A 64 25.72 0.64 9.04
N GLY A 65 26.34 0.43 7.87
CA GLY A 65 27.64 1.03 7.52
C GLY A 65 27.57 2.46 6.97
N ASN A 66 26.47 2.83 6.31
CA ASN A 66 26.42 4.04 5.46
C ASN A 66 25.41 5.08 5.89
N VAL A 67 24.38 4.73 6.67
CA VAL A 67 23.34 5.68 7.11
C VAL A 67 23.66 6.15 8.53
N PRO A 68 24.03 7.43 8.74
CA PRO A 68 24.46 7.92 10.05
C PRO A 68 23.41 7.71 11.16
N GLU A 69 22.12 7.85 10.83
CA GLU A 69 21.01 7.67 11.77
C GLU A 69 20.86 6.21 12.26
N ALA A 70 21.40 5.23 11.53
CA ALA A 70 21.34 3.81 11.87
C ALA A 70 22.53 3.32 12.70
N ARG A 71 23.58 4.13 12.87
CA ARG A 71 24.85 3.68 13.47
C ARG A 71 24.66 3.16 14.90
N GLY A 72 25.09 1.92 15.13
CA GLY A 72 25.01 1.26 16.44
C GLY A 72 23.59 0.86 16.85
N ARG A 73 22.63 0.88 15.92
CA ARG A 73 21.24 0.47 16.13
C ARG A 73 20.97 -0.81 15.35
N ARG A 74 20.01 -1.61 15.81
CA ARG A 74 19.55 -2.79 15.09
C ARG A 74 18.65 -2.38 13.95
N VAL A 75 19.14 -2.50 12.72
CA VAL A 75 18.37 -2.16 11.50
C VAL A 75 17.51 -3.35 11.10
N GLU A 76 16.29 -3.07 10.65
CA GLU A 76 15.37 -4.06 10.10
C GLU A 76 14.68 -3.52 8.84
N ILE A 77 14.31 -4.45 7.95
CA ILE A 77 13.43 -4.19 6.81
C ILE A 77 12.09 -4.82 7.13
N GLU A 78 11.05 -3.99 7.25
CA GLU A 78 9.69 -4.47 7.49
C GLU A 78 8.89 -4.38 6.19
N SER A 79 8.24 -5.48 5.79
CA SER A 79 7.27 -5.48 4.70
C SER A 79 5.89 -5.14 5.25
N PHE A 80 5.21 -4.21 4.59
CA PHE A 80 3.88 -3.73 4.97
C PHE A 80 2.86 -4.19 3.92
N GLY A 81 1.66 -4.55 4.37
CA GLY A 81 0.58 -5.04 3.51
C GLY A 81 0.20 -6.49 3.76
N THR A 82 -0.51 -7.10 2.81
CA THR A 82 -1.02 -8.47 2.94
C THR A 82 0.13 -9.46 2.86
N LYS A 83 0.24 -10.35 3.85
CA LYS A 83 1.12 -11.53 3.78
C LYS A 83 0.77 -12.35 2.53
N ASP A 84 1.76 -12.66 1.71
CA ASP A 84 1.58 -13.26 0.39
C ASP A 84 0.75 -12.36 -0.57
N GLY A 85 0.94 -11.05 -0.44
CA GLY A 85 0.46 -10.04 -1.38
C GLY A 85 1.17 -10.13 -2.73
N VAL A 86 0.57 -9.53 -3.75
CA VAL A 86 1.19 -9.42 -5.08
C VAL A 86 2.39 -8.48 -4.96
N ASP A 87 2.14 -7.30 -4.42
CA ASP A 87 3.16 -6.27 -4.26
C ASP A 87 3.95 -6.46 -2.95
N ARG A 88 5.17 -5.93 -2.93
CA ARG A 88 5.96 -5.79 -1.71
C ARG A 88 6.28 -4.33 -1.47
N ASP A 89 5.51 -3.74 -0.57
CA ASP A 89 5.83 -2.45 0.03
C ASP A 89 6.70 -2.72 1.27
N TYR A 90 7.85 -2.05 1.36
CA TYR A 90 8.74 -2.24 2.51
C TYR A 90 9.41 -0.93 2.91
N ARG A 91 9.75 -0.88 4.20
CA ARG A 91 10.41 0.26 4.83
C ARG A 91 11.67 -0.23 5.54
N ALA A 92 12.70 0.61 5.56
CA ALA A 92 13.89 0.39 6.37
C ALA A 92 13.83 1.26 7.62
N GLY A 93 14.21 0.69 8.75
CA GLY A 93 14.17 1.38 10.03
C GLY A 93 15.09 0.74 11.03
N TYR A 94 15.16 1.32 12.23
CA TYR A 94 15.85 0.72 13.36
C TYR A 94 14.89 0.45 14.50
N VAL A 95 15.18 -0.59 15.26
CA VAL A 95 14.35 -1.00 16.39
C VAL A 95 14.85 -0.36 17.67
N VAL A 96 13.91 0.22 18.43
CA VAL A 96 14.13 0.64 19.81
C VAL A 96 13.14 -0.08 20.73
N THR A 97 13.53 -0.27 21.99
CA THR A 97 12.63 -0.77 23.03
C THR A 97 12.24 0.41 23.90
N ASP A 98 10.95 0.67 24.04
CA ASP A 98 10.45 1.73 24.92
C ASP A 98 10.61 1.37 26.41
N ALA A 99 10.38 2.33 27.30
CA ALA A 99 10.53 2.16 28.75
C ALA A 99 9.62 1.05 29.32
N GLN A 100 8.53 0.73 28.63
CA GLN A 100 7.57 -0.32 28.99
C GLN A 100 7.95 -1.68 28.39
N GLY A 101 9.08 -1.78 27.68
CA GLY A 101 9.57 -3.02 27.07
C GLY A 101 8.96 -3.34 25.71
N ASN A 102 8.16 -2.43 25.12
CA ASN A 102 7.57 -2.66 23.80
C ASN A 102 8.58 -2.33 22.70
N ARG A 103 8.56 -3.16 21.66
CA ARG A 103 9.32 -2.95 20.43
C ARG A 103 8.71 -1.79 19.63
N ARG A 104 9.53 -0.84 19.20
CA ARG A 104 9.17 0.25 18.27
C ARG A 104 10.09 0.23 17.06
N PHE A 105 9.50 0.26 15.87
CA PHE A 105 10.22 0.38 14.61
C PHE A 105 10.25 1.84 14.18
N ILE A 106 11.45 2.44 14.16
CA ILE A 106 11.64 3.83 13.78
C ILE A 106 12.15 3.90 12.35
N GLU A 107 11.36 4.53 11.50
CA GLU A 107 11.63 4.60 10.08
C GLU A 107 12.82 5.52 9.72
N LEU A 108 13.65 5.05 8.80
CA LEU A 108 14.68 5.84 8.12
C LEU A 108 14.09 6.45 6.86
N LYS A 109 14.41 7.72 6.60
CA LYS A 109 13.96 8.43 5.38
C LYS A 109 14.34 7.65 4.12
N LYS A 110 13.39 7.48 3.21
CA LYS A 110 13.54 6.70 1.97
C LYS A 110 14.75 7.14 1.16
N GLU A 111 15.00 8.44 1.06
CA GLU A 111 16.08 9.01 0.26
C GLU A 111 17.47 8.51 0.71
N ALA A 112 17.61 8.08 1.96
CA ALA A 112 18.88 7.60 2.49
C ALA A 112 19.26 6.19 2.01
N TRP A 113 18.30 5.38 1.55
CA TRP A 113 18.53 3.95 1.32
C TRP A 113 17.86 3.36 0.07
N ALA A 114 16.76 3.95 -0.43
CA ALA A 114 15.96 3.34 -1.49
C ALA A 114 16.74 3.12 -2.78
N GLN A 115 17.60 4.05 -3.18
CA GLN A 115 18.44 3.87 -4.37
C GLN A 115 19.29 2.60 -4.24
N LYS A 116 19.92 2.41 -3.08
CA LYS A 116 20.79 1.26 -2.87
C LYS A 116 20.00 -0.05 -2.81
N SER A 117 18.83 -0.01 -2.21
CA SER A 117 17.90 -1.14 -2.19
C SER A 117 17.55 -1.60 -3.61
N MET A 118 17.22 -0.69 -4.51
CA MET A 118 16.90 -1.03 -5.91
C MET A 118 18.10 -1.63 -6.65
N GLU A 119 19.31 -1.10 -6.43
CA GLU A 119 20.55 -1.68 -6.98
C GLU A 119 20.81 -3.10 -6.47
N ILE A 120 20.68 -3.33 -5.16
CA ILE A 120 20.84 -4.66 -4.56
C ILE A 120 19.82 -5.63 -5.15
N PHE A 121 18.56 -5.21 -5.29
CA PHE A 121 17.51 -6.05 -5.85
C PHE A 121 17.81 -6.42 -7.30
N ALA A 122 18.22 -5.45 -8.13
CA ALA A 122 18.63 -5.72 -9.50
C ALA A 122 19.81 -6.70 -9.56
N GLU A 123 20.84 -6.53 -8.72
CA GLU A 123 21.97 -7.46 -8.66
C GLU A 123 21.56 -8.89 -8.26
N GLU A 124 20.67 -9.04 -7.26
CA GLU A 124 20.17 -10.36 -6.81
C GLU A 124 19.30 -11.07 -7.85
N THR A 125 18.69 -10.31 -8.77
CA THR A 125 17.73 -10.80 -9.77
C THR A 125 18.25 -10.71 -11.21
N GLY A 126 19.54 -10.43 -11.39
CA GLY A 126 20.15 -10.33 -12.73
C GLY A 126 19.67 -9.15 -13.57
N GLY A 127 19.13 -8.11 -12.92
CA GLY A 127 18.71 -6.86 -13.53
C GLY A 127 19.86 -5.91 -13.90
N PRO A 128 19.54 -4.70 -14.38
CA PRO A 128 20.53 -3.71 -14.80
C PRO A 128 21.38 -3.21 -13.64
N ALA A 129 22.66 -2.92 -13.93
CA ALA A 129 23.61 -2.41 -12.95
C ALA A 129 23.60 -0.87 -12.81
N ASP A 130 22.96 -0.15 -13.75
CA ASP A 130 22.86 1.30 -13.68
C ASP A 130 21.68 1.75 -12.81
N GLY A 131 21.82 2.91 -12.17
CA GLY A 131 20.87 3.37 -11.16
C GLY A 131 19.46 3.64 -11.68
N GLN A 132 19.29 3.99 -12.96
CA GLN A 132 17.97 4.19 -13.55
C GLN A 132 17.34 2.85 -13.95
N GLY A 133 18.12 1.98 -14.59
CA GLY A 133 17.71 0.63 -14.92
C GLY A 133 17.31 -0.19 -13.69
N ALA A 134 18.01 -0.05 -12.56
CA ALA A 134 17.64 -0.69 -11.30
C ALA A 134 16.31 -0.19 -10.73
N ARG A 135 15.99 1.11 -10.89
CA ARG A 135 14.69 1.68 -10.49
C ARG A 135 13.54 1.13 -11.32
N ASP A 136 13.70 1.18 -12.64
CA ASP A 136 12.69 0.65 -13.57
C ASP A 136 12.51 -0.85 -13.34
N TRP A 137 13.60 -1.58 -13.09
CA TRP A 137 13.55 -2.99 -12.73
C TRP A 137 12.79 -3.25 -11.43
N ALA A 138 13.08 -2.52 -10.35
CA ALA A 138 12.37 -2.68 -9.07
C ALA A 138 10.86 -2.41 -9.22
N ARG A 139 10.49 -1.32 -9.91
CA ARG A 139 9.08 -0.99 -10.23
C ARG A 139 8.41 -2.14 -10.99
N ASP A 140 9.04 -2.61 -12.06
CA ASP A 140 8.47 -3.65 -12.91
C ASP A 140 8.33 -5.01 -12.19
N HIS A 141 8.99 -5.22 -11.04
CA HIS A 141 8.88 -6.45 -10.23
C HIS A 141 8.17 -6.21 -8.88
N GLN A 142 7.32 -5.19 -8.80
CA GLN A 142 6.50 -4.85 -7.63
C GLN A 142 7.32 -4.70 -6.33
N GLN A 143 8.54 -4.15 -6.44
CA GLN A 143 9.35 -3.76 -5.29
C GLN A 143 9.22 -2.26 -5.07
N LEU A 144 8.45 -1.87 -4.07
CA LEU A 144 8.27 -0.46 -3.71
C LEU A 144 8.96 -0.16 -2.39
N ALA A 145 10.12 0.49 -2.48
CA ALA A 145 10.73 1.17 -1.34
C ALA A 145 9.86 2.40 -1.00
N THR A 146 9.36 2.47 0.23
CA THR A 146 8.49 3.56 0.67
C THR A 146 8.93 4.13 2.01
N ASP A 147 8.38 5.30 2.38
CA ASP A 147 8.42 5.78 3.75
C ASP A 147 7.15 6.54 4.19
N MET A 148 7.11 6.99 5.44
CA MET A 148 6.03 7.84 5.97
C MET A 148 5.79 9.14 5.18
N TYR A 149 6.76 9.60 4.38
CA TYR A 149 6.68 10.82 3.56
C TYR A 149 6.41 10.52 2.10
N HIS A 150 6.09 9.27 1.75
CA HIS A 150 5.78 8.89 0.39
C HIS A 150 4.68 9.79 -0.15
N GLY A 151 4.98 10.52 -1.25
CA GLY A 151 4.22 11.70 -1.68
C GLY A 151 2.75 11.46 -2.03
N GLU A 152 2.33 10.19 -2.10
CA GLU A 152 0.95 9.79 -2.32
C GLU A 152 0.16 9.56 -1.02
N ALA A 153 0.79 9.52 0.16
CA ALA A 153 0.13 9.17 1.42
C ALA A 153 -0.19 10.43 2.26
N SER A 154 -1.47 10.63 2.58
CA SER A 154 -1.91 11.68 3.49
C SER A 154 -1.25 11.58 4.86
N VAL A 155 -1.03 12.73 5.50
CA VAL A 155 -0.58 12.81 6.91
C VAL A 155 -1.51 12.04 7.86
N ASP A 156 -2.79 11.89 7.51
CA ASP A 156 -3.73 11.08 8.29
C ASP A 156 -3.40 9.58 8.30
N MET A 157 -2.63 9.10 7.32
CA MET A 157 -2.18 7.71 7.22
C MET A 157 -0.80 7.47 7.85
N ALA A 158 -0.13 8.52 8.33
CA ALA A 158 1.20 8.39 8.90
C ALA A 158 1.16 7.62 10.23
N ASP A 159 1.95 6.55 10.31
CA ASP A 159 2.13 5.70 11.48
C ASP A 159 3.43 6.02 12.25
N GLN A 160 4.10 7.11 11.88
CA GLN A 160 5.35 7.60 12.46
C GLN A 160 5.19 9.08 12.81
N ALA A 161 5.64 9.47 14.00
CA ALA A 161 5.64 10.88 14.41
C ALA A 161 6.84 11.21 15.31
N THR A 162 7.12 12.51 15.44
CA THR A 162 8.02 13.01 16.48
C THR A 162 7.18 13.52 17.64
N VAL A 163 7.29 12.89 18.82
CA VAL A 163 6.48 13.19 20.00
C VAL A 163 7.38 13.67 21.14
N TRP A 164 6.85 14.57 21.98
CA TRP A 164 7.55 15.00 23.19
C TRP A 164 7.47 13.88 24.23
N ASN A 165 8.62 13.33 24.62
CA ASN A 165 8.72 12.36 25.69
C ASN A 165 8.98 13.11 27.02
N GLU A 166 8.01 13.09 27.93
CA GLU A 166 8.10 13.78 29.22
C GLU A 166 9.15 13.15 30.16
N GLU A 167 9.42 11.85 30.03
CA GLU A 167 10.41 11.15 30.86
C GLU A 167 11.83 11.55 30.46
N THR A 168 12.12 11.57 29.16
CA THR A 168 13.45 11.93 28.63
C THR A 168 13.61 13.43 28.38
N ARG A 169 12.51 14.20 28.49
CA ARG A 169 12.43 15.64 28.19
C ARG A 169 12.99 15.99 26.83
N SER A 170 12.67 15.17 25.83
CA SER A 170 13.18 15.33 24.47
C SER A 170 12.14 14.95 23.42
N TRP A 171 12.32 15.46 22.21
CA TRP A 171 11.50 15.07 21.06
C TRP A 171 12.05 13.78 20.45
N GLU A 172 11.22 12.74 20.40
CA GLU A 172 11.62 11.40 19.96
C GLU A 172 10.75 10.94 18.79
N LYS A 173 11.38 10.30 17.80
CA LYS A 173 10.64 9.59 16.74
C LYS A 173 10.07 8.31 17.32
N THR A 174 8.80 8.02 17.04
CA THR A 174 8.13 6.80 17.49
C THR A 174 7.00 6.39 16.54
N GLN A 175 6.56 5.13 16.66
CA GLN A 175 5.34 4.65 16.04
C GLN A 175 4.12 5.20 16.77
N VAL A 176 3.16 5.69 16.00
CA VAL A 176 1.87 6.19 16.50
C VAL A 176 0.73 5.50 15.76
N THR A 177 -0.46 5.54 16.35
CA THR A 177 -1.66 5.12 15.62
C THR A 177 -1.95 6.17 14.54
N PRO A 178 -2.11 5.79 13.26
CA PRO A 178 -2.50 6.72 12.21
C PRO A 178 -3.76 7.51 12.58
N ASN A 179 -3.78 8.82 12.26
CA ASN A 179 -4.91 9.65 12.64
C ASN A 179 -6.22 9.17 11.99
N VAL A 180 -6.18 8.61 10.78
CA VAL A 180 -7.36 8.03 10.13
C VAL A 180 -8.02 6.95 11.01
N LEU A 181 -7.23 6.08 11.66
CA LEU A 181 -7.78 5.06 12.57
C LEU A 181 -8.35 5.69 13.85
N MET A 182 -7.74 6.77 14.34
CA MET A 182 -8.28 7.55 15.46
C MET A 182 -9.60 8.24 15.09
N VAL A 183 -9.74 8.70 13.85
CA VAL A 183 -10.98 9.27 13.31
C VAL A 183 -12.05 8.21 13.22
N GLU A 184 -11.76 7.06 12.61
CA GLU A 184 -12.68 5.92 12.48
C GLU A 184 -13.20 5.44 13.85
N ALA A 185 -12.33 5.43 14.87
CA ALA A 185 -12.69 5.11 16.25
C ALA A 185 -13.47 6.22 17.00
N GLY A 186 -13.72 7.37 16.37
CA GLY A 186 -14.42 8.49 16.98
C GLY A 186 -13.61 9.26 18.03
N HIS A 187 -12.28 9.22 17.94
CA HIS A 187 -11.37 9.86 18.89
C HIS A 187 -10.67 11.12 18.34
N SER A 188 -10.79 11.38 17.04
CA SER A 188 -10.14 12.52 16.38
C SER A 188 -10.93 13.00 15.16
N THR A 189 -10.47 14.09 14.55
CA THR A 189 -10.90 14.56 13.22
C THR A 189 -9.72 14.49 12.24
N LEU A 190 -10.03 14.36 10.95
CA LEU A 190 -9.01 14.33 9.88
C LEU A 190 -8.18 15.62 9.91
N LEU A 191 -6.85 15.47 9.78
CA LEU A 191 -5.89 16.57 9.73
C LEU A 191 -5.83 17.19 8.34
N ASP A 192 -5.85 16.35 7.30
CA ASP A 192 -5.85 16.75 5.90
C ASP A 192 -6.89 15.94 5.09
N PRO A 193 -8.18 16.34 5.18
CA PRO A 193 -9.24 15.64 4.48
C PRO A 193 -9.07 15.59 2.96
N ASP A 194 -8.56 16.65 2.29
CA ASP A 194 -8.35 16.56 0.83
C ASP A 194 -7.15 15.69 0.51
N GLY A 195 -6.07 15.78 1.29
CA GLY A 195 -4.91 14.92 1.12
C GLY A 195 -5.32 13.44 1.17
N LEU A 196 -6.16 13.06 2.14
CA LEU A 196 -6.64 11.69 2.24
C LEU A 196 -7.50 11.27 1.04
N GLY A 197 -8.43 12.13 0.61
CA GLY A 197 -9.23 11.87 -0.59
C GLY A 197 -8.36 11.71 -1.84
N LYS A 198 -7.38 12.60 -2.00
CA LYS A 198 -6.47 12.62 -3.16
C LYS A 198 -5.53 11.42 -3.18
N THR A 199 -5.08 10.94 -2.02
CA THR A 199 -4.31 9.69 -1.91
C THR A 199 -5.02 8.53 -2.61
N TYR A 200 -6.30 8.30 -2.30
CA TYR A 200 -7.05 7.21 -2.91
C TYR A 200 -7.33 7.46 -4.39
N GLU A 201 -7.67 8.70 -4.76
CA GLU A 201 -7.90 9.09 -6.14
C GLU A 201 -6.66 8.82 -7.02
N THR A 202 -5.47 9.21 -6.56
CA THR A 202 -4.19 8.95 -7.26
C THR A 202 -3.93 7.46 -7.40
N LYS A 203 -4.06 6.69 -6.30
CA LYS A 203 -3.87 5.22 -6.34
C LYS A 203 -4.80 4.53 -7.34
N VAL A 204 -6.07 4.94 -7.38
CA VAL A 204 -7.02 4.38 -8.35
C VAL A 204 -6.63 4.77 -9.78
N ALA A 205 -6.32 6.05 -10.02
CA ALA A 205 -5.97 6.54 -11.35
C ALA A 205 -4.70 5.87 -11.89
N GLU A 206 -3.69 5.66 -11.06
CA GLU A 206 -2.46 4.97 -11.45
C GLU A 206 -2.68 3.52 -11.82
N SER A 207 -3.35 2.73 -10.95
CA SER A 207 -3.70 1.35 -11.26
C SER A 207 -4.56 1.26 -12.53
N TYR A 208 -5.51 2.20 -12.71
CA TYR A 208 -6.39 2.22 -13.88
C TYR A 208 -5.61 2.53 -15.18
N HIS A 209 -4.76 3.55 -15.19
CA HIS A 209 -3.98 3.94 -16.38
C HIS A 209 -2.90 2.93 -16.77
N GLN A 210 -2.39 2.15 -15.80
CA GLN A 210 -1.47 1.05 -16.06
C GLN A 210 -2.16 -0.21 -16.61
N GLY A 211 -3.50 -0.18 -16.76
CA GLY A 211 -4.28 -1.34 -17.21
C GLY A 211 -4.58 -2.36 -16.12
N ASN A 212 -4.19 -2.10 -14.87
CA ASN A 212 -4.46 -2.94 -13.70
C ASN A 212 -5.88 -2.69 -13.15
N VAL A 213 -6.90 -2.85 -13.98
CA VAL A 213 -8.28 -2.42 -13.69
C VAL A 213 -8.85 -3.08 -12.42
N LEU A 214 -8.59 -4.37 -12.20
CA LEU A 214 -9.04 -5.06 -10.98
C LEU A 214 -8.41 -4.45 -9.72
N ASP A 215 -7.16 -4.00 -9.80
CA ASP A 215 -6.50 -3.32 -8.69
C ASP A 215 -7.12 -1.94 -8.43
N ALA A 216 -7.41 -1.20 -9.49
CA ALA A 216 -8.09 0.09 -9.40
C ALA A 216 -9.42 -0.03 -8.62
N TYR A 217 -10.23 -1.07 -8.90
CA TYR A 217 -11.47 -1.33 -8.17
C TYR A 217 -11.25 -1.77 -6.72
N ARG A 218 -10.13 -2.45 -6.40
CA ARG A 218 -9.78 -2.78 -5.00
C ARG A 218 -9.34 -1.56 -4.22
N GLN A 219 -8.57 -0.65 -4.82
CA GLN A 219 -8.19 0.61 -4.19
C GLN A 219 -9.41 1.52 -4.00
N ALA A 220 -10.34 1.52 -4.97
CA ALA A 220 -11.61 2.24 -4.85
C ALA A 220 -12.43 1.71 -3.66
N ASP A 221 -12.58 0.38 -3.52
CA ASP A 221 -13.30 -0.22 -2.39
C ASP A 221 -12.69 0.16 -1.03
N LYS A 222 -11.36 0.12 -0.90
CA LYS A 222 -10.67 0.61 0.31
C LYS A 222 -10.99 2.08 0.60
N SER A 223 -11.04 2.92 -0.43
CA SER A 223 -11.41 4.33 -0.29
C SER A 223 -12.83 4.49 0.25
N LEU A 224 -13.78 3.72 -0.28
CA LEU A 224 -15.17 3.72 0.16
C LEU A 224 -15.29 3.28 1.62
N HIS A 225 -14.62 2.18 1.98
CA HIS A 225 -14.61 1.68 3.34
C HIS A 225 -14.07 2.73 4.33
N THR A 226 -12.91 3.33 4.03
CA THR A 226 -12.34 4.39 4.86
C THR A 226 -13.25 5.62 4.94
N LEU A 227 -13.93 6.01 3.86
CA LEU A 227 -14.91 7.10 3.89
C LEU A 227 -16.07 6.78 4.84
N GLU A 228 -16.63 5.57 4.75
CA GLU A 228 -17.72 5.10 5.61
C GLU A 228 -17.31 5.10 7.08
N CYS A 229 -16.16 4.50 7.41
CA CYS A 229 -15.64 4.47 8.78
C CYS A 229 -15.35 5.88 9.31
N CYS A 230 -14.81 6.79 8.49
CA CYS A 230 -14.64 8.19 8.89
C CYS A 230 -15.98 8.87 9.18
N ARG A 231 -17.01 8.64 8.35
CA ARG A 231 -18.36 9.20 8.57
C ARG A 231 -18.96 8.71 9.88
N GLU A 232 -18.82 7.42 10.18
CA GLU A 232 -19.25 6.81 11.45
C GLU A 232 -18.50 7.40 12.64
N GLY A 233 -17.18 7.50 12.55
CA GLY A 233 -16.36 8.07 13.62
C GLY A 233 -16.66 9.54 13.92
N TYR A 234 -16.95 10.36 12.90
CA TYR A 234 -17.45 11.73 13.12
C TYR A 234 -18.85 11.72 13.77
N ALA A 235 -19.74 10.83 13.36
CA ALA A 235 -21.07 10.72 13.94
C ALA A 235 -21.02 10.32 15.44
N MET A 236 -20.12 9.40 15.82
CA MET A 236 -19.88 9.01 17.22
C MET A 236 -19.46 10.21 18.09
N GLN A 237 -18.76 11.18 17.51
CA GLN A 237 -18.34 12.41 18.18
C GLN A 237 -19.42 13.50 18.23
N GLY A 238 -20.59 13.25 17.64
CA GLY A 238 -21.71 14.19 17.57
C GLY A 238 -21.59 15.24 16.46
N TYR A 239 -20.77 15.00 15.44
CA TYR A 239 -20.69 15.90 14.28
C TYR A 239 -21.88 15.69 13.34
N GLY A 240 -22.41 16.79 12.78
CA GLY A 240 -23.50 16.77 11.81
C GLY A 240 -23.04 16.35 10.42
N ILE A 241 -22.96 15.04 10.17
CA ILE A 241 -22.60 14.47 8.87
C ILE A 241 -23.82 14.44 7.94
N LYS A 242 -23.74 15.13 6.80
CA LYS A 242 -24.80 15.10 5.78
C LYS A 242 -24.81 13.76 5.06
N GLU A 243 -25.99 13.34 4.63
CA GLU A 243 -26.17 12.18 3.76
C GLU A 243 -25.38 12.35 2.45
N LEU A 244 -24.86 11.24 1.95
CA LEU A 244 -24.19 11.21 0.67
C LEU A 244 -25.21 11.48 -0.46
N PRO A 245 -24.86 12.20 -1.53
CA PRO A 245 -25.74 12.37 -2.67
C PRO A 245 -26.18 10.99 -3.23
N PRO A 246 -27.45 10.78 -3.61
CA PRO A 246 -27.93 9.48 -4.10
C PRO A 246 -27.10 8.91 -5.26
N LYS A 247 -26.63 9.79 -6.14
CA LYS A 247 -25.77 9.45 -7.27
C LYS A 247 -24.38 8.94 -6.84
N VAL A 248 -23.86 9.44 -5.72
CA VAL A 248 -22.61 8.94 -5.13
C VAL A 248 -22.84 7.57 -4.49
N GLN A 249 -23.94 7.39 -3.76
CA GLN A 249 -24.31 6.10 -3.17
C GLN A 249 -24.45 5.00 -4.24
N ALA A 250 -25.15 5.29 -5.35
CA ALA A 250 -25.29 4.36 -6.47
C ALA A 250 -23.95 3.99 -7.13
N GLY A 251 -23.00 4.93 -7.18
CA GLY A 251 -21.65 4.65 -7.65
C GLY A 251 -20.86 3.77 -6.66
N MET A 252 -21.02 4.01 -5.35
CA MET A 252 -20.39 3.19 -4.31
C MET A 252 -20.86 1.73 -4.38
N GLU A 253 -22.15 1.51 -4.61
CA GLU A 253 -22.71 0.18 -4.83
C GLU A 253 -22.07 -0.54 -6.02
N ALA A 254 -21.86 0.16 -7.15
CA ALA A 254 -21.21 -0.44 -8.32
C ALA A 254 -19.79 -0.94 -8.00
N ILE A 255 -19.04 -0.24 -7.16
CA ILE A 255 -17.70 -0.70 -6.70
C ILE A 255 -17.83 -1.93 -5.81
N LYS A 256 -18.75 -1.90 -4.83
CA LYS A 256 -18.99 -3.02 -3.91
C LYS A 256 -19.45 -4.29 -4.63
N ASP A 257 -20.24 -4.12 -5.69
CA ASP A 257 -20.69 -5.22 -6.55
C ASP A 257 -19.54 -5.91 -7.29
N VAL A 258 -18.45 -5.21 -7.59
CA VAL A 258 -17.23 -5.84 -8.13
C VAL A 258 -16.54 -6.69 -7.07
N GLN A 259 -16.43 -6.19 -5.82
CA GLN A 259 -15.78 -6.95 -4.74
C GLN A 259 -16.59 -8.17 -4.32
N SER A 260 -17.92 -8.10 -4.39
CA SER A 260 -18.80 -9.26 -4.15
C SER A 260 -18.80 -10.26 -5.32
N GLY A 261 -18.21 -9.90 -6.46
CA GLY A 261 -18.21 -10.71 -7.69
C GLY A 261 -19.54 -10.69 -8.43
N THR A 262 -20.45 -9.77 -8.08
CA THR A 262 -21.74 -9.56 -8.75
C THR A 262 -21.56 -8.88 -10.11
N LEU A 263 -20.59 -7.96 -10.21
CA LEU A 263 -20.21 -7.31 -11.46
C LEU A 263 -18.74 -7.57 -11.80
N THR A 264 -18.42 -7.59 -13.09
CA THR A 264 -17.04 -7.41 -13.55
C THR A 264 -16.65 -5.93 -13.51
N PRO A 265 -15.33 -5.59 -13.48
CA PRO A 265 -14.90 -4.21 -13.57
C PRO A 265 -15.47 -3.45 -14.78
N GLU A 266 -15.60 -4.10 -15.94
CA GLU A 266 -16.17 -3.49 -17.14
C GLU A 266 -17.65 -3.16 -16.99
N GLN A 267 -18.42 -4.05 -16.35
CA GLN A 267 -19.84 -3.84 -16.10
C GLN A 267 -20.06 -2.71 -15.07
N ALA A 268 -19.23 -2.66 -14.03
CA ALA A 268 -19.27 -1.57 -13.07
C ALA A 268 -18.89 -0.23 -13.73
N ASP A 269 -17.89 -0.22 -14.61
CA ASP A 269 -17.45 0.98 -15.31
C ASP A 269 -18.52 1.49 -16.29
N ALA A 270 -19.28 0.59 -16.91
CA ALA A 270 -20.47 0.94 -17.69
C ALA A 270 -21.56 1.57 -16.80
N ARG A 271 -21.85 0.96 -15.63
CA ARG A 271 -22.83 1.50 -14.66
C ARG A 271 -22.42 2.88 -14.14
N LEU A 272 -21.13 3.12 -13.91
CA LEU A 272 -20.63 4.44 -13.53
C LEU A 272 -20.88 5.48 -14.65
N ARG A 273 -20.70 5.11 -15.91
CA ARG A 273 -21.01 6.00 -17.05
C ARG A 273 -22.50 6.27 -17.21
N GLU A 274 -23.36 5.29 -16.93
CA GLU A 274 -24.81 5.49 -16.88
C GLU A 274 -25.23 6.47 -15.78
N LEU A 275 -24.44 6.56 -14.72
CA LEU A 275 -24.52 7.60 -13.70
C LEU A 275 -23.76 8.87 -14.12
N ASP A 276 -23.64 9.20 -15.41
CA ASP A 276 -22.88 10.34 -15.97
C ASP A 276 -21.45 10.56 -15.42
N TYR A 277 -20.81 9.56 -14.81
CA TYR A 277 -19.38 9.62 -14.55
C TYR A 277 -18.68 9.24 -15.84
N THR A 278 -18.61 10.19 -16.77
CA THR A 278 -18.21 9.95 -18.17
C THR A 278 -16.80 9.36 -18.29
N GLY A 279 -15.92 9.68 -17.34
CA GLY A 279 -14.59 9.09 -17.23
C GLY A 279 -14.57 7.64 -16.69
N GLY A 280 -15.71 7.11 -16.23
CA GLY A 280 -15.79 5.82 -15.53
C GLY A 280 -15.28 5.94 -14.10
N LEU A 281 -14.54 4.92 -13.66
CA LEU A 281 -13.97 4.85 -12.30
C LEU A 281 -13.15 6.09 -11.89
N PRO A 282 -12.24 6.66 -12.70
CA PRO A 282 -11.49 7.86 -12.32
C PRO A 282 -12.37 9.07 -11.97
N ASP A 283 -13.36 9.40 -12.80
CA ASP A 283 -14.29 10.54 -12.57
C ASP A 283 -15.15 10.29 -11.32
N PHE A 284 -15.57 9.05 -11.09
CA PHE A 284 -16.25 8.71 -9.84
C PHE A 284 -15.35 8.90 -8.61
N MET A 285 -14.06 8.53 -8.69
CA MET A 285 -13.13 8.72 -7.59
C MET A 285 -12.84 10.18 -7.26
N GLU A 286 -12.89 11.10 -8.23
CA GLU A 286 -12.85 12.54 -7.95
C GLU A 286 -14.04 12.97 -7.05
N ARG A 287 -15.21 12.34 -7.22
CA ARG A 287 -16.39 12.62 -6.37
C ARG A 287 -16.26 12.05 -4.97
N ILE A 288 -15.64 10.88 -4.83
CA ILE A 288 -15.30 10.28 -3.54
C ILE A 288 -14.26 11.14 -2.81
N SER A 289 -13.21 11.57 -3.50
CA SER A 289 -12.22 12.53 -3.00
C SER A 289 -12.88 13.81 -2.46
N ALA A 290 -13.87 14.36 -3.19
CA ALA A 290 -14.65 15.50 -2.71
C ALA A 290 -15.51 15.20 -1.47
N GLN A 291 -15.93 13.94 -1.23
CA GLN A 291 -16.63 13.58 0.02
C GLN A 291 -15.69 13.63 1.23
N PHE A 292 -14.42 13.25 1.07
CA PHE A 292 -13.43 13.46 2.13
C PHE A 292 -13.21 14.96 2.39
N ALA A 293 -13.04 15.77 1.35
CA ALA A 293 -12.88 17.21 1.49
C ALA A 293 -14.05 17.88 2.24
N ALA A 294 -15.26 17.32 2.16
CA ALA A 294 -16.44 17.82 2.87
C ALA A 294 -16.30 17.80 4.41
N PHE A 295 -15.45 16.92 4.97
CA PHE A 295 -15.23 16.84 6.43
C PHE A 295 -14.74 18.16 7.05
N LYS A 296 -14.03 19.00 6.28
CA LYS A 296 -13.58 20.34 6.73
C LYS A 296 -14.70 21.24 7.26
N TRP A 297 -15.88 21.10 6.66
CA TRP A 297 -17.03 21.96 6.89
C TRP A 297 -18.01 21.38 7.89
N VAL A 298 -17.75 20.17 8.37
CA VAL A 298 -18.60 19.51 9.35
C VAL A 298 -18.44 20.23 10.70
N ARG A 299 -19.57 20.40 11.39
CA ARG A 299 -19.65 21.07 12.70
C ARG A 299 -20.54 20.24 13.63
N LYS A 300 -20.28 20.37 14.93
CA LYS A 300 -21.24 19.88 15.94
C LYS A 300 -22.47 20.82 15.91
N PRO A 301 -23.69 20.27 16.06
CA PRO A 301 -24.90 21.07 16.19
C PRO A 301 -24.83 22.10 17.32
#